data_AF-A0A497BYU9-F1
#
_entry.id   AF-A0A497BYU9-F1
#
_cell.length_a   1.000
_cell.length_b   1.000
_cell.length_c   1.000
_cell.angle_alpha   90.00
_cell.angle_beta   90.00
_cell.angle_gamma   90.00
#
_symmetry.space_group_name_H-M   'P 1'
#
loop_
_entity.id
_entity.type
_entity.pdbx_description
1 polymer ?
#
loop_
_entity_poly.entity_id
_entity_poly.type
_entity_poly.pdbx_seq_one_letter_code
_entity_poly.pdbx_strand_id
1 'polypeptide(L)'
;MSVEIWYGDKSHHEAEQKTLLELYQYLHPQQEHFVLLHNFFAGQSNEIDLVVLKQNGVFLAELKHIWDRIVGRREGNWKAINDDGSEIILNPDRPNPFKQAQRNYHSWKNWCQANAKEISTDQTHLHPMDWTEVMTCIVLYPDLPPDSDIAIGDWPVQALGLPAFLFALVSRSSKKVNLSHREMSHIPQLIGLKRWQLAQPTEKLSDWQPASFAALVARGHMLSEPLYRLDKANGKTITVGREVGNDLIITSPTVSRHHAELYQCNGRWVVHDLNSTSGTFVSYRGNPDDETQVQRLEFALKDKSIVRFGPAAYTLLLHESEET
;
A
#
# COMPACT_ATOMS: atom_id res chain seq x y z
N MET A 1 -14.04 15.71 -4.50
CA MET A 1 -13.41 14.85 -3.48
C MET A 1 -12.48 13.90 -4.23
N SER A 2 -11.22 13.81 -3.82
CA SER A 2 -10.23 12.88 -4.40
C SER A 2 -10.48 11.44 -3.96
N VAL A 3 -11.23 11.20 -2.89
CA VAL A 3 -11.53 9.86 -2.38
C VAL A 3 -13.01 9.71 -2.10
N GLU A 4 -13.62 8.64 -2.61
CA GLU A 4 -14.97 8.19 -2.26
C GLU A 4 -14.92 6.89 -1.49
N ILE A 5 -15.78 6.74 -0.48
CA ILE A 5 -15.89 5.51 0.31
C ILE A 5 -17.32 4.98 0.20
N TRP A 6 -17.43 3.69 -0.07
CA TRP A 6 -18.69 2.97 -0.28
C TRP A 6 -18.66 1.66 0.51
N TYR A 7 -19.79 1.29 1.11
CA TYR A 7 -19.88 0.14 1.99
C TYR A 7 -21.13 -0.71 1.72
N GLY A 8 -21.03 -2.02 2.00
CA GLY A 8 -22.17 -2.94 2.02
C GLY A 8 -23.00 -2.85 3.30
N ASP A 9 -23.82 -3.87 3.58
CA ASP A 9 -24.84 -3.82 4.64
C ASP A 9 -24.39 -4.31 6.03
N LYS A 10 -23.16 -4.78 6.21
CA LYS A 10 -22.69 -5.30 7.50
C LYS A 10 -22.21 -4.23 8.47
N SER A 11 -22.36 -4.52 9.77
CA SER A 11 -21.81 -3.75 10.89
C SER A 11 -20.28 -3.77 10.88
N HIS A 12 -19.67 -2.61 11.18
CA HIS A 12 -18.23 -2.43 11.16
C HIS A 12 -17.54 -3.00 12.40
N HIS A 13 -16.37 -3.62 12.21
CA HIS A 13 -15.40 -3.82 13.28
C HIS A 13 -14.45 -2.60 13.37
N GLU A 14 -14.02 -2.25 14.59
CA GLU A 14 -13.15 -1.08 14.87
C GLU A 14 -11.87 -1.08 14.01
N ALA A 15 -11.28 -2.26 13.79
CA ALA A 15 -10.05 -2.42 13.04
C ALA A 15 -10.23 -2.15 11.51
N GLU A 16 -11.41 -2.44 10.97
CA GLU A 16 -11.78 -2.12 9.59
C GLU A 16 -11.98 -0.62 9.40
N GLN A 17 -12.63 0.04 10.37
CA GLN A 17 -12.78 1.50 10.38
C GLN A 17 -11.43 2.20 10.42
N LYS A 18 -10.51 1.71 11.26
CA LYS A 18 -9.14 2.21 11.33
C LYS A 18 -8.40 2.05 10.00
N THR A 19 -8.55 0.92 9.34
CA THR A 19 -7.92 0.66 8.03
C THR A 19 -8.45 1.62 6.95
N LEU A 20 -9.77 1.82 6.89
CA LEU A 20 -10.39 2.76 5.96
C LEU A 20 -9.94 4.20 6.19
N LEU A 21 -9.77 4.59 7.45
CA LEU A 21 -9.28 5.91 7.82
C LEU A 21 -7.84 6.12 7.36
N GLU A 22 -6.95 5.15 7.61
CA GLU A 22 -5.55 5.22 7.16
C GLU A 22 -5.45 5.29 5.63
N LEU A 23 -6.27 4.51 4.91
CA LEU A 23 -6.39 4.58 3.45
C LEU A 23 -6.85 5.97 2.99
N TYR A 24 -7.92 6.51 3.59
CA TYR A 24 -8.42 7.84 3.24
C TYR A 24 -7.34 8.91 3.47
N GLN A 25 -6.70 8.91 4.63
CA GLN A 25 -5.66 9.87 4.99
C GLN A 25 -4.48 9.83 4.01
N TYR A 26 -4.10 8.63 3.56
CA TYR A 26 -3.00 8.47 2.61
C TYR A 26 -3.37 8.88 1.17
N LEU A 27 -4.60 8.58 0.74
CA LEU A 27 -5.05 8.77 -0.64
C LEU A 27 -5.65 10.16 -0.89
N HIS A 28 -6.27 10.79 0.10
CA HIS A 28 -6.94 12.09 -0.06
C HIS A 28 -6.01 13.22 -0.54
N PRO A 29 -4.77 13.34 -0.04
CA PRO A 29 -3.81 14.35 -0.52
C PRO A 29 -3.27 14.07 -1.93
N GLN A 30 -3.52 12.89 -2.48
CA GLN A 30 -3.09 12.57 -3.84
C GLN A 30 -3.98 13.33 -4.82
N GLN A 31 -3.38 13.92 -5.86
CA GLN A 31 -4.11 14.62 -6.93
C GLN A 31 -4.72 13.61 -7.93
N GLU A 32 -5.21 12.49 -7.44
CA GLU A 32 -5.83 11.40 -8.19
C GLU A 32 -7.16 11.04 -7.52
N HIS A 33 -8.10 10.51 -8.29
CA HIS A 33 -9.40 10.08 -7.78
C HIS A 33 -9.40 8.59 -7.46
N PHE A 34 -9.80 8.26 -6.23
CA PHE A 34 -9.91 6.91 -5.71
C PHE A 34 -11.34 6.62 -5.25
N VAL A 35 -11.81 5.40 -5.49
CA VAL A 35 -13.08 4.89 -4.96
C VAL A 35 -12.80 3.62 -4.16
N LEU A 36 -13.13 3.63 -2.88
CA LEU A 36 -12.95 2.52 -1.94
C LEU A 36 -14.30 1.85 -1.74
N LEU A 37 -14.35 0.54 -1.97
CA LEU A 37 -15.53 -0.32 -1.81
C LEU A 37 -15.21 -1.32 -0.71
N HIS A 38 -15.98 -1.33 0.37
CA HIS A 38 -15.67 -2.10 1.57
C HIS A 38 -16.82 -3.02 2.00
N ASN A 39 -16.49 -4.21 2.53
CA ASN A 39 -17.42 -5.22 3.06
C ASN A 39 -18.64 -5.46 2.16
N PHE A 40 -18.40 -5.97 0.95
CA PHE A 40 -19.46 -6.17 -0.02
C PHE A 40 -19.38 -7.49 -0.75
N PHE A 41 -20.45 -7.85 -1.44
CA PHE A 41 -20.51 -9.05 -2.26
C PHE A 41 -20.58 -8.66 -3.74
N ALA A 42 -19.60 -9.10 -4.52
CA ALA A 42 -19.68 -9.06 -5.98
C ALA A 42 -20.40 -10.32 -6.48
N GLY A 43 -21.73 -10.35 -6.36
CA GLY A 43 -22.57 -11.52 -6.64
C GLY A 43 -22.93 -12.31 -5.37
N GLN A 44 -23.07 -13.64 -5.44
CA GLN A 44 -23.56 -14.46 -4.32
C GLN A 44 -22.50 -15.30 -3.60
N SER A 45 -21.22 -15.20 -3.98
CA SER A 45 -20.25 -16.25 -3.62
C SER A 45 -19.45 -16.00 -2.33
N ASN A 46 -18.83 -14.82 -2.19
CA ASN A 46 -17.96 -14.49 -1.06
C ASN A 46 -17.98 -12.98 -0.82
N GLU A 47 -17.74 -12.60 0.43
CA GLU A 47 -17.54 -11.21 0.82
C GLU A 47 -16.13 -10.75 0.44
N ILE A 48 -16.05 -9.54 -0.08
CA ILE A 48 -14.82 -8.86 -0.44
C ILE A 48 -14.60 -7.75 0.59
N ASP A 49 -13.47 -7.82 1.28
CA ASP A 49 -13.11 -6.86 2.34
C ASP A 49 -12.90 -5.47 1.74
N LEU A 50 -12.06 -5.35 0.70
CA LEU A 50 -11.72 -4.07 0.08
C LEU A 50 -11.47 -4.19 -1.43
N VAL A 51 -12.04 -3.28 -2.20
CA VAL A 51 -11.59 -2.92 -3.55
C VAL A 51 -11.28 -1.43 -3.61
N VAL A 52 -10.13 -1.08 -4.19
CA VAL A 52 -9.75 0.30 -4.48
C VAL A 52 -9.69 0.47 -5.99
N LEU A 53 -10.50 1.39 -6.51
CA LEU A 53 -10.50 1.80 -7.91
C LEU A 53 -9.73 3.10 -8.06
N LYS A 54 -8.94 3.18 -9.13
CA LYS A 54 -8.37 4.42 -9.67
C LYS A 54 -8.40 4.35 -11.19
N GLN A 55 -8.10 5.46 -11.87
CA GLN A 55 -8.22 5.53 -13.33
C GLN A 55 -7.48 4.39 -14.03
N ASN A 56 -6.23 4.12 -13.66
CA ASN A 56 -5.40 3.11 -14.32
C ASN A 56 -5.13 1.88 -13.44
N GLY A 57 -6.03 1.52 -12.52
CA GLY A 57 -5.80 0.37 -11.65
C GLY A 57 -7.01 -0.06 -10.84
N VAL A 58 -7.08 -1.38 -10.62
CA VAL A 58 -8.02 -2.01 -9.69
C VAL A 58 -7.22 -2.85 -8.72
N PHE A 59 -7.41 -2.59 -7.43
CA PHE A 59 -6.76 -3.31 -6.35
C PHE A 59 -7.81 -4.03 -5.53
N LEU A 60 -7.64 -5.33 -5.36
CA LEU A 60 -8.46 -6.14 -4.48
C LEU A 60 -7.61 -6.53 -3.28
N ALA A 61 -8.12 -6.29 -2.07
CA ALA A 61 -7.43 -6.60 -0.84
C ALA A 61 -8.29 -7.48 0.06
N GLU A 62 -7.70 -8.59 0.50
CA GLU A 62 -8.15 -9.41 1.62
C GLU A 62 -7.44 -8.91 2.88
N LEU A 63 -8.17 -8.39 3.86
CA LEU A 63 -7.60 -7.76 5.04
C LEU A 63 -7.47 -8.77 6.18
N LYS A 64 -6.32 -8.82 6.86
CA LYS A 64 -6.10 -9.65 8.04
C LYS A 64 -5.37 -8.87 9.12
N HIS A 65 -6.00 -8.73 10.29
CA HIS A 65 -5.40 -8.10 11.47
C HIS A 65 -4.52 -9.10 12.20
N ILE A 66 -3.20 -8.92 12.10
CA ILE A 66 -2.24 -9.83 12.73
C ILE A 66 -0.97 -9.04 13.11
N TRP A 67 -0.41 -9.38 14.27
CA TRP A 67 0.81 -8.76 14.79
C TRP A 67 1.99 -9.74 14.85
N ASP A 68 1.71 -11.05 14.88
CA ASP A 68 2.70 -12.10 15.04
C ASP A 68 3.17 -12.68 13.70
N ARG A 69 4.32 -13.37 13.74
CA ARG A 69 4.93 -14.05 12.60
C ARG A 69 3.92 -14.98 11.90
N ILE A 70 3.86 -14.92 10.57
CA ILE A 70 2.94 -15.76 9.78
C ILE A 70 3.64 -16.89 9.06
N VAL A 71 3.04 -18.08 9.07
CA VAL A 71 3.36 -19.17 8.17
C VAL A 71 2.16 -19.44 7.26
N GLY A 72 2.36 -19.30 5.94
CA GLY A 72 1.29 -19.39 4.96
C GLY A 72 1.72 -20.06 3.66
N ARG A 73 0.81 -20.84 3.07
CA ARG A 73 0.99 -21.55 1.78
C ARG A 73 -0.28 -21.45 0.94
N ARG A 74 -0.22 -21.90 -0.33
CA ARG A 74 -1.43 -21.99 -1.17
C ARG A 74 -2.49 -22.93 -0.59
N GLU A 75 -2.03 -24.07 -0.09
CA GLU A 75 -2.87 -25.11 0.52
C GLU A 75 -2.63 -25.20 2.02
N GLY A 76 -3.61 -25.73 2.75
CA GLY A 76 -3.54 -25.88 4.20
C GLY A 76 -3.80 -24.58 4.97
N ASN A 77 -3.78 -24.70 6.30
CA ASN A 77 -4.08 -23.60 7.20
C ASN A 77 -2.91 -22.63 7.28
N TRP A 78 -3.21 -21.34 7.29
CA TRP A 78 -2.23 -20.33 7.69
C TRP A 78 -2.18 -20.27 9.21
N LYS A 79 -1.02 -19.94 9.76
CA LYS A 79 -0.80 -19.86 11.20
C LYS A 79 -0.08 -18.58 11.58
N ALA A 80 -0.49 -17.98 12.68
CA ALA A 80 0.30 -17.01 13.41
C ALA A 80 1.11 -17.76 14.47
N ILE A 81 2.37 -17.39 14.63
CA ILE A 81 3.29 -17.98 15.62
C ILE A 81 3.66 -16.88 16.61
N ASN A 82 3.21 -17.04 17.85
CA ASN A 82 3.50 -16.12 18.94
C ASN A 82 4.97 -16.26 19.39
N ASP A 83 5.45 -15.29 20.17
CA ASP A 83 6.81 -15.27 20.72
C ASP A 83 7.17 -16.51 21.56
N ASP A 84 6.18 -17.12 22.23
CA ASP A 84 6.34 -18.34 23.03
C ASP A 84 6.34 -19.64 22.18
N GLY A 85 6.22 -19.50 20.85
CA GLY A 85 6.15 -20.59 19.89
C GLY A 85 4.77 -21.23 19.75
N SER A 86 3.74 -20.74 20.46
CA SER A 86 2.37 -21.21 20.29
C SER A 86 1.82 -20.80 18.93
N GLU A 87 1.02 -21.69 18.33
CA GLU A 87 0.44 -21.49 17.00
C GLU A 87 -1.06 -21.18 17.08
N ILE A 88 -1.48 -20.12 16.41
CA ILE A 88 -2.88 -19.77 16.22
C ILE A 88 -3.24 -20.00 14.76
N ILE A 89 -4.20 -20.88 14.50
CA ILE A 89 -4.71 -21.09 13.14
C ILE A 89 -5.52 -19.87 12.71
N LEU A 90 -5.11 -19.27 11.59
CA LEU A 90 -5.88 -18.23 10.93
C LEU A 90 -7.06 -18.85 10.21
N ASN A 91 -8.26 -18.35 10.52
CA ASN A 91 -9.50 -18.77 9.89
C ASN A 91 -9.74 -20.28 10.00
N PRO A 92 -9.84 -20.86 11.22
CA PRO A 92 -9.92 -22.30 11.42
C PRO A 92 -11.08 -22.98 10.67
N ASP A 93 -12.19 -22.25 10.49
CA ASP A 93 -13.41 -22.77 9.84
C ASP A 93 -13.65 -22.19 8.43
N ARG A 94 -12.66 -21.51 7.84
CA ARG A 94 -12.77 -20.90 6.51
C ARG A 94 -11.55 -21.24 5.66
N PRO A 95 -11.62 -21.04 4.33
CA PRO A 95 -10.43 -21.18 3.50
C PRO A 95 -9.33 -20.24 3.99
N ASN A 96 -8.07 -20.63 3.76
CA ASN A 96 -6.94 -19.78 4.11
C ASN A 96 -6.99 -18.41 3.37
N PRO A 97 -6.25 -17.39 3.84
CA PRO A 97 -6.25 -16.07 3.22
C PRO A 97 -5.95 -16.07 1.71
N PHE A 98 -5.07 -16.95 1.22
CA PHE A 98 -4.80 -17.08 -0.21
C PHE A 98 -6.00 -17.56 -1.01
N LYS A 99 -6.71 -18.58 -0.52
CA LYS A 99 -7.92 -19.10 -1.15
C LYS A 99 -9.06 -18.10 -1.10
N GLN A 100 -9.17 -17.30 -0.05
CA GLN A 100 -10.13 -16.19 0.04
C GLN A 100 -9.82 -15.11 -1.00
N ALA A 101 -8.59 -14.61 -1.04
CA ALA A 101 -8.14 -13.64 -2.05
C ALA A 101 -8.34 -14.16 -3.49
N GLN A 102 -8.05 -15.44 -3.75
CA GLN A 102 -8.28 -16.08 -5.05
C GLN A 102 -9.77 -16.12 -5.43
N ARG A 103 -10.64 -16.48 -4.47
CA ARG A 103 -12.10 -16.47 -4.70
C ARG A 103 -12.62 -15.07 -4.95
N ASN A 104 -12.13 -14.09 -4.18
CA ASN A 104 -12.51 -12.69 -4.29
C ASN A 104 -12.08 -12.11 -5.65
N TYR A 105 -10.86 -12.42 -6.11
CA TYR A 105 -10.40 -12.09 -7.49
C TYR A 105 -11.37 -12.63 -8.56
N HIS A 106 -11.75 -13.90 -8.48
CA HIS A 106 -12.67 -14.49 -9.45
C HIS A 106 -14.08 -13.88 -9.36
N SER A 107 -14.60 -13.66 -8.15
CA SER A 107 -15.93 -13.06 -7.94
C SER A 107 -15.98 -11.66 -8.54
N TRP A 108 -14.99 -10.82 -8.20
CA TRP A 108 -14.87 -9.46 -8.73
C TRP A 108 -14.72 -9.46 -10.25
N LYS A 109 -13.73 -10.19 -10.79
CA LYS A 109 -13.47 -10.27 -12.22
C LYS A 109 -14.72 -10.67 -13.00
N ASN A 110 -15.38 -11.75 -12.57
CA ASN A 110 -16.54 -12.27 -13.29
C ASN A 110 -17.72 -11.28 -13.21
N TRP A 111 -17.92 -10.61 -12.08
CA TRP A 111 -18.93 -9.58 -11.94
C TRP A 111 -18.66 -8.40 -12.88
N CYS A 112 -17.43 -7.88 -12.93
CA CYS A 112 -17.06 -6.79 -13.85
C CYS A 112 -17.23 -7.20 -15.32
N GLN A 113 -16.86 -8.44 -15.67
CA GLN A 113 -17.05 -8.96 -17.02
C GLN A 113 -18.53 -9.07 -17.40
N ALA A 114 -19.37 -9.55 -16.48
CA ALA A 114 -20.81 -9.67 -16.71
C ALA A 114 -21.51 -8.31 -16.84
N ASN A 115 -21.01 -7.29 -16.15
CA ASN A 115 -21.57 -5.92 -16.13
C ASN A 115 -20.74 -4.92 -16.97
N ALA A 116 -19.90 -5.41 -17.88
CA ALA A 116 -18.93 -4.55 -18.58
C ALA A 116 -19.61 -3.45 -19.42
N LYS A 117 -20.81 -3.71 -19.96
CA LYS A 117 -21.57 -2.74 -20.75
C LYS A 117 -22.17 -1.65 -19.87
N GLU A 118 -22.68 -2.02 -18.71
CA GLU A 118 -23.27 -1.13 -17.71
C GLU A 118 -22.19 -0.26 -17.06
N ILE A 119 -20.99 -0.83 -16.83
CA ILE A 119 -19.84 -0.08 -16.32
C ILE A 119 -19.34 0.93 -17.35
N SER A 120 -19.29 0.55 -18.63
CA SER A 120 -18.75 1.37 -19.73
C SER A 120 -19.72 2.48 -20.15
N THR A 121 -20.09 3.36 -19.21
CA THR A 121 -21.05 4.45 -19.44
C THR A 121 -20.52 5.55 -20.36
N ASP A 122 -19.20 5.61 -20.54
CA ASP A 122 -18.54 6.56 -21.43
C ASP A 122 -18.07 5.83 -22.71
N GLN A 123 -18.42 6.37 -23.88
CA GLN A 123 -18.12 5.76 -25.19
C GLN A 123 -16.65 5.95 -25.64
N THR A 124 -15.75 6.25 -24.70
CA THR A 124 -14.40 6.76 -25.01
C THR A 124 -13.30 5.69 -25.03
N HIS A 125 -13.61 4.44 -24.69
CA HIS A 125 -12.60 3.39 -24.67
C HIS A 125 -12.21 2.94 -26.08
N LEU A 126 -10.93 3.06 -26.43
CA LEU A 126 -10.39 2.51 -27.67
C LEU A 126 -10.44 0.98 -27.69
N HIS A 127 -10.33 0.34 -26.52
CA HIS A 127 -10.36 -1.11 -26.33
C HIS A 127 -11.16 -1.48 -25.07
N PRO A 128 -11.82 -2.64 -25.02
CA PRO A 128 -12.46 -3.14 -23.80
C PRO A 128 -11.46 -3.27 -22.64
N MET A 129 -11.91 -2.95 -21.43
CA MET A 129 -11.11 -3.15 -20.22
C MET A 129 -10.76 -4.63 -20.00
N ASP A 130 -9.51 -4.90 -19.65
CA ASP A 130 -9.06 -6.23 -19.26
C ASP A 130 -9.24 -6.44 -17.76
N TRP A 131 -10.39 -7.00 -17.38
CA TRP A 131 -10.72 -7.27 -15.98
C TRP A 131 -9.84 -8.35 -15.33
N THR A 132 -8.92 -8.99 -16.07
CA THR A 132 -7.91 -9.89 -15.47
C THR A 132 -6.77 -9.12 -14.80
N GLU A 133 -6.63 -7.83 -15.09
CA GLU A 133 -5.56 -6.95 -14.60
C GLU A 133 -5.89 -6.36 -13.21
N VAL A 134 -6.34 -7.22 -12.30
CA VAL A 134 -6.67 -6.86 -10.92
C VAL A 134 -5.49 -7.21 -10.03
N MET A 135 -4.92 -6.19 -9.39
CA MET A 135 -3.81 -6.37 -8.45
C MET A 135 -4.38 -6.90 -7.14
N THR A 136 -4.12 -8.17 -6.84
CA THR A 136 -4.76 -8.83 -5.70
C THR A 136 -3.76 -8.97 -4.56
N CYS A 137 -4.17 -8.53 -3.36
CA CYS A 137 -3.31 -8.49 -2.18
C CYS A 137 -3.99 -9.18 -0.99
N ILE A 138 -3.21 -9.91 -0.21
CA ILE A 138 -3.53 -10.22 1.18
C ILE A 138 -2.79 -9.15 1.98
N VAL A 139 -3.53 -8.29 2.67
CA VAL A 139 -2.96 -7.19 3.44
C VAL A 139 -2.96 -7.58 4.91
N LEU A 140 -1.76 -7.84 5.42
CA LEU A 140 -1.54 -8.06 6.85
C LEU A 140 -1.38 -6.70 7.51
N TYR A 141 -2.33 -6.37 8.40
CA TYR A 141 -2.37 -5.08 9.07
C TYR A 141 -1.99 -5.24 10.55
N PRO A 142 -1.16 -4.33 11.10
CA PRO A 142 -0.66 -3.11 10.44
C PRO A 142 0.54 -3.35 9.51
N ASP A 143 1.39 -4.32 9.83
CA ASP A 143 2.63 -4.61 9.13
C ASP A 143 2.67 -6.09 8.72
N LEU A 144 3.50 -6.44 7.73
CA LEU A 144 3.89 -7.82 7.44
C LEU A 144 5.14 -8.13 8.27
N PRO A 145 5.08 -9.02 9.28
CA PRO A 145 6.25 -9.32 10.11
C PRO A 145 7.38 -9.91 9.25
N PRO A 146 8.62 -9.41 9.39
CA PRO A 146 9.72 -9.70 8.46
C PRO A 146 10.18 -11.17 8.47
N ASP A 147 9.92 -11.88 9.57
CA ASP A 147 10.21 -13.30 9.75
C ASP A 147 9.07 -14.23 9.29
N SER A 148 8.01 -13.66 8.71
CA SER A 148 6.90 -14.42 8.14
C SER A 148 7.36 -15.27 6.95
N ASP A 149 6.97 -16.53 6.94
CA ASP A 149 7.22 -17.48 5.87
C ASP A 149 5.93 -17.70 5.07
N ILE A 150 5.76 -16.91 4.01
CA ILE A 150 4.59 -16.99 3.11
C ILE A 150 5.05 -17.41 1.71
N ALA A 151 4.71 -18.64 1.32
CA ALA A 151 5.06 -19.18 0.01
C ALA A 151 3.80 -19.46 -0.82
N ILE A 152 3.37 -18.43 -1.57
CA ILE A 152 2.19 -18.47 -2.45
C ILE A 152 2.54 -18.38 -3.95
N GLY A 153 3.82 -18.31 -4.31
CA GLY A 153 4.34 -18.36 -5.68
C GLY A 153 3.86 -17.23 -6.60
N ASP A 154 4.04 -17.39 -7.91
CA ASP A 154 3.84 -16.32 -8.92
C ASP A 154 2.39 -16.10 -9.35
N TRP A 155 1.43 -16.36 -8.46
CA TRP A 155 0.03 -16.05 -8.75
C TRP A 155 -0.23 -14.54 -8.57
N PRO A 156 -1.24 -13.91 -9.20
CA PRO A 156 -1.55 -12.49 -9.03
C PRO A 156 -1.86 -12.02 -7.59
N VAL A 157 -1.86 -12.93 -6.61
CA VAL A 157 -2.07 -12.64 -5.19
C VAL A 157 -0.72 -12.43 -4.51
N GLN A 158 -0.53 -11.27 -3.88
CA GLN A 158 0.67 -10.91 -3.12
C GLN A 158 0.32 -10.73 -1.63
N ALA A 159 1.18 -11.18 -0.71
CA ALA A 159 1.05 -10.84 0.70
C ALA A 159 1.87 -9.59 1.00
N LEU A 160 1.25 -8.57 1.59
CA LEU A 160 1.84 -7.25 1.84
C LEU A 160 1.43 -6.74 3.23
N GLY A 161 2.27 -5.91 3.84
CA GLY A 161 1.82 -5.03 4.93
C GLY A 161 0.98 -3.86 4.39
N LEU A 162 0.16 -3.21 5.22
CA LEU A 162 -0.61 -2.03 4.82
C LEU A 162 0.27 -0.93 4.17
N PRO A 163 1.39 -0.51 4.78
CA PRO A 163 2.49 0.20 4.12
C PRO A 163 2.72 -0.06 2.63
N ALA A 164 3.02 -1.32 2.28
CA ALA A 164 3.38 -1.71 0.93
C ALA A 164 2.14 -1.73 0.01
N PHE A 165 0.97 -2.03 0.57
CA PHE A 165 -0.30 -1.92 -0.14
C PHE A 165 -0.62 -0.47 -0.51
N LEU A 166 -0.53 0.48 0.44
CA LEU A 166 -0.72 1.92 0.18
C LEU A 166 0.19 2.42 -0.93
N PHE A 167 1.46 2.01 -0.91
CA PHE A 167 2.37 2.33 -1.98
C PHE A 167 1.96 1.74 -3.34
N ALA A 168 1.52 0.48 -3.35
CA ALA A 168 1.06 -0.17 -4.56
C ALA A 168 -0.10 0.62 -5.19
N LEU A 169 -1.03 1.14 -4.38
CA LEU A 169 -2.15 1.96 -4.85
C LEU A 169 -1.70 3.18 -5.67
N VAL A 170 -0.66 3.90 -5.22
CA VAL A 170 -0.19 5.11 -5.90
C VAL A 170 0.81 4.84 -7.02
N SER A 171 1.65 3.81 -6.87
CA SER A 171 2.78 3.57 -7.78
C SER A 171 2.47 2.61 -8.92
N ARG A 172 1.55 1.66 -8.72
CA ARG A 172 1.23 0.66 -9.74
C ARG A 172 0.07 1.12 -10.62
N SER A 173 0.13 0.73 -11.88
CA SER A 173 -0.89 1.00 -12.89
C SER A 173 -0.88 -0.10 -13.94
N SER A 174 -2.03 -0.34 -14.58
CA SER A 174 -2.13 -1.15 -15.79
C SER A 174 -2.59 -0.27 -16.95
N LYS A 175 -1.95 -0.44 -18.12
CA LYS A 175 -2.37 0.26 -19.35
C LYS A 175 -3.64 -0.33 -19.97
N LYS A 176 -4.09 -1.48 -19.47
CA LYS A 176 -5.29 -2.20 -19.96
C LYS A 176 -6.55 -1.92 -19.14
N VAL A 177 -6.41 -1.11 -18.10
CA VAL A 177 -7.51 -0.57 -17.29
C VAL A 177 -7.44 0.94 -17.41
N ASN A 178 -8.57 1.57 -17.75
CA ASN A 178 -8.67 3.03 -17.86
C ASN A 178 -10.09 3.48 -17.50
N LEU A 179 -10.43 3.50 -16.21
CA LEU A 179 -11.73 3.90 -15.72
C LEU A 179 -11.88 5.42 -15.68
N SER A 180 -12.97 5.94 -16.24
CA SER A 180 -13.33 7.34 -16.03
C SER A 180 -13.80 7.59 -14.59
N HIS A 181 -13.79 8.84 -14.15
CA HIS A 181 -14.36 9.22 -12.83
C HIS A 181 -15.81 8.78 -12.69
N ARG A 182 -16.59 8.89 -13.78
CA ARG A 182 -17.99 8.51 -13.81
C ARG A 182 -18.16 7.01 -13.64
N GLU A 183 -17.34 6.22 -14.33
CA GLU A 183 -17.38 4.75 -14.24
C GLU A 183 -16.99 4.29 -12.85
N MET A 184 -15.94 4.87 -12.26
CA MET A 184 -15.51 4.58 -10.89
C MET A 184 -16.62 4.86 -9.86
N SER A 185 -17.32 6.00 -9.97
CA SER A 185 -18.45 6.33 -9.10
C SER A 185 -19.72 5.50 -9.41
N HIS A 186 -19.85 4.94 -10.61
CA HIS A 186 -21.01 4.17 -11.04
C HIS A 186 -20.95 2.70 -10.58
N ILE A 187 -19.77 2.08 -10.62
CA ILE A 187 -19.55 0.70 -10.16
C ILE A 187 -20.18 0.41 -8.78
N PRO A 188 -19.91 1.18 -7.70
CA PRO A 188 -20.51 0.90 -6.40
C PRO A 188 -22.04 1.04 -6.39
N GLN A 189 -22.62 1.87 -7.26
CA GLN A 189 -24.08 2.00 -7.39
C GLN A 189 -24.69 0.77 -8.05
N LEU A 190 -24.05 0.21 -9.08
CA LEU A 190 -24.48 -1.03 -9.74
C LEU A 190 -24.47 -2.23 -8.78
N ILE A 191 -23.54 -2.24 -7.82
CA ILE A 191 -23.45 -3.26 -6.77
C ILE A 191 -24.52 -3.04 -5.69
N GLY A 192 -25.04 -1.81 -5.56
CA GLY A 192 -25.99 -1.43 -4.50
C GLY A 192 -25.31 -0.99 -3.20
N LEU A 193 -24.06 -0.53 -3.27
CA LEU A 193 -23.36 -0.03 -2.09
C LEU A 193 -23.92 1.31 -1.63
N LYS A 194 -23.81 1.56 -0.33
CA LYS A 194 -24.16 2.84 0.27
C LYS A 194 -22.92 3.72 0.24
N ARG A 195 -23.07 4.93 -0.27
CA ARG A 195 -22.01 5.94 -0.18
C ARG A 195 -21.90 6.35 1.27
N TRP A 196 -20.68 6.32 1.80
CA TRP A 196 -20.41 6.96 3.07
C TRP A 196 -20.58 8.46 2.91
N GLN A 197 -21.66 8.97 3.49
CA GLN A 197 -21.91 10.38 3.65
C GLN A 197 -21.63 10.69 5.11
N LEU A 198 -20.80 11.70 5.37
CA LEU A 198 -20.50 12.22 6.69
C LEU A 198 -21.81 12.76 7.33
N ALA A 199 -22.68 11.88 7.81
CA ALA A 199 -23.91 12.27 8.48
C ALA A 199 -23.53 12.75 9.89
N GLN A 200 -23.46 14.07 10.04
CA GLN A 200 -23.30 14.83 11.30
C GLN A 200 -22.29 14.22 12.29
N PRO A 201 -21.01 14.60 12.20
CA PRO A 201 -20.03 14.16 13.17
C PRO A 201 -20.08 15.04 14.41
N THR A 202 -20.19 14.46 15.60
CA THR A 202 -19.61 15.07 16.80
C THR A 202 -18.07 15.01 16.79
N GLU A 203 -17.47 14.37 15.78
CA GLU A 203 -16.01 14.33 15.57
C GLU A 203 -15.72 14.52 14.07
N LYS A 204 -15.46 15.76 13.63
CA LYS A 204 -15.17 15.99 12.20
C LYS A 204 -13.85 15.29 11.87
N LEU A 205 -13.72 14.77 10.65
CA LEU A 205 -12.43 14.25 10.18
C LEU A 205 -11.33 15.32 10.18
N SER A 206 -11.70 16.61 10.09
CA SER A 206 -10.80 17.75 10.28
C SER A 206 -10.30 17.90 11.72
N ASP A 207 -11.02 17.34 12.70
CA ASP A 207 -10.64 17.32 14.11
C ASP A 207 -9.71 16.13 14.40
N TRP A 208 -9.62 15.17 13.48
CA TRP A 208 -8.67 14.04 13.46
C TRP A 208 -7.47 14.39 12.58
N GLN A 209 -6.57 15.19 13.14
CA GLN A 209 -5.24 15.46 12.57
C GLN A 209 -4.44 14.15 12.55
N PRO A 210 -3.94 13.67 11.39
CA PRO A 210 -3.11 12.47 11.38
C PRO A 210 -1.84 12.76 12.17
N ALA A 211 -1.36 11.79 12.97
CA ALA A 211 -0.07 11.95 13.63
C ALA A 211 1.00 12.18 12.56
N SER A 212 1.92 13.11 12.82
CA SER A 212 3.03 13.37 11.91
C SER A 212 3.80 12.07 11.63
N PHE A 213 4.06 11.76 10.36
CA PHE A 213 4.79 10.54 9.97
C PHE A 213 5.85 10.82 8.91
N ALA A 214 6.83 9.93 8.83
CA ALA A 214 7.86 9.95 7.81
C ALA A 214 8.22 8.53 7.35
N ALA A 215 8.26 8.30 6.04
CA ALA A 215 8.58 6.98 5.49
C ALA A 215 9.33 7.05 4.14
N LEU A 216 10.24 6.11 3.90
CA LEU A 216 10.84 5.86 2.59
C LEU A 216 10.10 4.74 1.88
N VAL A 217 9.76 4.95 0.60
CA VAL A 217 8.98 4.00 -0.20
C VAL A 217 9.70 3.59 -1.48
N ALA A 218 10.04 2.32 -1.60
CA ALA A 218 10.82 1.76 -2.70
C ALA A 218 10.18 2.03 -4.07
N ARG A 219 10.94 2.52 -5.04
CA ARG A 219 10.51 2.66 -6.44
C ARG A 219 10.99 1.44 -7.23
N GLY A 220 10.12 0.44 -7.37
CA GLY A 220 10.38 -0.75 -8.20
C GLY A 220 10.24 -2.07 -7.44
N HIS A 221 10.45 -3.18 -8.14
CA HIS A 221 10.09 -4.53 -7.68
C HIS A 221 11.24 -5.34 -7.05
N MET A 222 12.46 -4.78 -6.96
CA MET A 222 13.66 -5.54 -6.58
C MET A 222 14.23 -5.19 -5.19
N LEU A 223 13.46 -4.50 -4.33
CA LEU A 223 13.92 -4.08 -3.00
C LEU A 223 13.28 -4.95 -1.92
N SER A 224 14.09 -5.42 -0.98
CA SER A 224 13.70 -6.27 0.16
C SER A 224 12.69 -5.59 1.09
N GLU A 225 12.76 -4.27 1.21
CA GLU A 225 11.86 -3.47 2.03
C GLU A 225 11.16 -2.39 1.19
N PRO A 226 9.88 -2.59 0.83
CA PRO A 226 9.15 -1.66 -0.03
C PRO A 226 8.69 -0.39 0.68
N LEU A 227 8.54 -0.41 2.01
CA LEU A 227 8.34 0.77 2.85
C LEU A 227 9.20 0.64 4.11
N TYR A 228 9.89 1.71 4.47
CA TYR A 228 10.61 1.85 5.73
C TYR A 228 10.09 3.09 6.50
N ARG A 229 9.54 2.88 7.69
CA ARG A 229 9.00 3.95 8.56
C ARG A 229 10.15 4.62 9.32
N LEU A 230 10.51 5.82 8.89
CA LEU A 230 11.61 6.60 9.47
C LEU A 230 11.26 7.12 10.87
N ASP A 231 9.98 7.42 11.09
CA ASP A 231 9.45 7.88 12.37
C ASP A 231 9.49 6.83 13.49
N LYS A 232 9.50 5.52 13.15
CA LYS A 232 9.72 4.44 14.14
C LYS A 232 11.12 4.46 14.75
N ALA A 233 12.08 5.17 14.14
CA ALA A 233 13.44 5.28 14.67
C ALA A 233 13.56 6.19 15.90
N ASN A 234 12.49 6.87 16.34
CA ASN A 234 12.44 7.72 17.54
C ASN A 234 13.62 8.72 17.63
N GLY A 235 13.92 9.41 16.52
CA GLY A 235 14.99 10.41 16.46
C GLY A 235 16.41 9.84 16.36
N LYS A 236 16.58 8.53 16.21
CA LYS A 236 17.88 7.90 15.93
C LYS A 236 18.28 8.04 14.47
N THR A 237 19.59 8.03 14.22
CA THR A 237 20.13 7.83 12.88
C THR A 237 19.76 6.45 12.37
N ILE A 238 19.25 6.41 11.14
CA ILE A 238 18.86 5.22 10.41
C ILE A 238 19.98 4.91 9.42
N THR A 239 20.57 3.74 9.56
CA THR A 239 21.65 3.25 8.71
C THR A 239 21.09 2.54 7.48
N VAL A 240 21.69 2.77 6.32
CA VAL A 240 21.27 2.19 5.03
C VAL A 240 22.45 1.46 4.41
N GLY A 241 22.26 0.21 3.98
CA GLY A 241 23.32 -0.54 3.31
C GLY A 241 22.94 -1.97 2.98
N ARG A 242 23.84 -2.68 2.30
CA ARG A 242 23.61 -4.10 1.94
C ARG A 242 23.99 -5.09 3.02
N GLU A 243 24.76 -4.67 4.03
CA GLU A 243 25.21 -5.55 5.10
C GLU A 243 24.09 -5.76 6.12
N VAL A 244 23.98 -7.00 6.61
CA VAL A 244 23.07 -7.36 7.69
C VAL A 244 23.52 -6.61 8.95
N GLY A 245 22.63 -5.78 9.51
CA GLY A 245 22.94 -4.90 10.64
C GLY A 245 22.71 -3.42 10.36
N ASN A 246 22.48 -3.03 9.09
CA ASN A 246 21.87 -1.74 8.80
C ASN A 246 20.37 -1.77 9.13
N ASP A 247 19.78 -0.62 9.40
CA ASP A 247 18.35 -0.49 9.68
C ASP A 247 17.51 -0.69 8.41
N LEU A 248 17.90 -0.06 7.29
CA LEU A 248 17.32 -0.28 5.97
C LEU A 248 18.28 -1.14 5.13
N ILE A 249 17.95 -2.42 4.99
CA ILE A 249 18.78 -3.38 4.25
C ILE A 249 18.37 -3.40 2.78
N ILE A 250 19.34 -3.10 1.90
CA ILE A 250 19.16 -3.14 0.44
C ILE A 250 20.08 -4.20 -0.16
N THR A 251 19.51 -5.33 -0.58
CA THR A 251 20.25 -6.54 -1.01
C THR A 251 20.94 -6.46 -2.39
N SER A 252 21.14 -5.24 -2.92
CA SER A 252 21.79 -5.04 -4.21
C SER A 252 23.32 -5.11 -4.10
N PRO A 253 24.02 -5.85 -4.98
CA PRO A 253 25.50 -5.94 -4.97
C PRO A 253 26.22 -4.59 -5.16
N THR A 254 25.55 -3.63 -5.78
CA THR A 254 26.09 -2.28 -6.06
C THR A 254 25.87 -1.30 -4.91
N VAL A 255 25.06 -1.66 -3.91
CA VAL A 255 24.92 -0.89 -2.68
C VAL A 255 26.09 -1.23 -1.76
N SER A 256 26.80 -0.22 -1.25
CA SER A 256 27.85 -0.41 -0.25
C SER A 256 27.33 -1.05 1.04
N ARG A 257 28.23 -1.72 1.78
CA ARG A 257 27.91 -2.40 3.04
C ARG A 257 27.29 -1.46 4.06
N HIS A 258 27.90 -0.31 4.26
CA HIS A 258 27.31 0.88 4.87
C HIS A 258 27.32 1.94 3.78
N HIS A 259 26.14 2.34 3.32
CA HIS A 259 25.97 3.16 2.13
C HIS A 259 25.67 4.61 2.50
N ALA A 260 24.71 4.81 3.37
CA ALA A 260 24.23 6.12 3.76
C ALA A 260 23.60 6.07 5.15
N GLU A 261 23.34 7.26 5.69
CA GLU A 261 22.61 7.48 6.92
C GLU A 261 21.46 8.47 6.68
N LEU A 262 20.38 8.30 7.42
CA LEU A 262 19.23 9.20 7.45
C LEU A 262 18.96 9.62 8.89
N TYR A 263 18.74 10.91 9.12
CA TYR A 263 18.41 11.42 10.46
C TYR A 263 17.60 12.71 10.36
N GLN A 264 16.95 13.07 11.45
CA GLN A 264 16.29 14.37 11.56
C GLN A 264 17.28 15.43 12.03
N CYS A 265 17.32 16.55 11.33
CA CYS A 265 18.05 17.75 11.72
C CYS A 265 17.13 18.96 11.52
N ASN A 266 16.89 19.73 12.59
CA ASN A 266 16.02 20.92 12.57
C ASN A 266 14.64 20.67 11.92
N GLY A 267 13.99 19.56 12.30
CA GLY A 267 12.66 19.19 11.78
C GLY A 267 12.65 18.64 10.35
N ARG A 268 13.81 18.47 9.71
CA ARG A 268 13.92 17.94 8.35
C ARG A 268 14.66 16.62 8.34
N TRP A 269 14.21 15.70 7.49
CA TRP A 269 14.99 14.51 7.19
C TRP A 269 16.18 14.88 6.33
N VAL A 270 17.33 14.34 6.69
CA VAL A 270 18.61 14.55 6.01
C VAL A 270 19.13 13.19 5.58
N VAL A 271 19.70 13.11 4.38
CA VAL A 271 20.49 11.97 3.93
C VAL A 271 21.97 12.34 3.87
N HIS A 272 22.82 11.42 4.33
CA HIS A 272 24.26 11.55 4.32
C HIS A 272 24.89 10.31 3.66
N ASP A 273 25.64 10.51 2.57
CA ASP A 273 26.36 9.42 1.90
C ASP A 273 27.65 9.08 2.66
N LEU A 274 27.87 7.80 2.96
CA LEU A 274 29.05 7.32 3.69
C LEU A 274 30.24 6.98 2.76
N ASN A 275 30.47 7.81 1.74
CA ASN A 275 31.40 7.55 0.63
C ASN A 275 31.11 6.23 -0.07
N SER A 276 29.85 6.02 -0.43
CA SER A 276 29.40 4.81 -1.10
C SER A 276 30.01 4.66 -2.50
N THR A 277 30.17 3.42 -2.96
CA THR A 277 30.83 3.12 -4.24
C THR A 277 29.99 3.55 -5.44
N SER A 278 28.68 3.34 -5.37
CA SER A 278 27.74 3.70 -6.44
C SER A 278 27.06 5.05 -6.24
N GLY A 279 27.32 5.73 -5.12
CA GLY A 279 26.78 7.04 -4.79
C GLY A 279 25.34 7.02 -4.28
N THR A 280 25.02 8.03 -3.47
CA THR A 280 23.66 8.43 -3.12
C THR A 280 23.23 9.64 -3.94
N PHE A 281 21.99 9.66 -4.42
CA PHE A 281 21.44 10.72 -5.25
C PHE A 281 20.08 11.16 -4.74
N VAL A 282 19.75 12.45 -4.90
CA VAL A 282 18.46 13.02 -4.51
C VAL A 282 17.84 13.78 -5.68
N SER A 283 16.53 13.60 -5.90
CA SER A 283 15.73 14.42 -6.81
C SER A 283 14.38 14.79 -6.20
N TYR A 284 13.70 15.79 -6.74
CA TYR A 284 12.57 16.43 -6.06
C TYR A 284 11.28 16.53 -6.89
N ARG A 285 11.21 15.89 -8.06
CA ARG A 285 10.10 16.04 -9.02
C ARG A 285 9.77 14.80 -9.85
N GLY A 286 10.23 13.60 -9.48
CA GLY A 286 9.89 12.40 -10.26
C GLY A 286 10.80 12.11 -11.45
N ASN A 287 11.68 13.04 -11.84
CA ASN A 287 12.64 12.86 -12.93
C ASN A 287 14.00 12.38 -12.37
N PRO A 288 14.45 11.14 -12.67
CA PRO A 288 15.77 10.64 -12.28
C PRO A 288 16.92 11.39 -12.95
N ASP A 289 16.66 12.06 -14.09
CA ASP A 289 17.70 12.76 -14.84
C ASP A 289 18.07 14.13 -14.23
N ASP A 290 17.26 14.62 -13.28
CA ASP A 290 17.52 15.85 -12.49
C ASP A 290 18.10 15.52 -11.10
N GLU A 291 18.79 14.39 -10.97
CA GLU A 291 19.40 13.95 -9.72
C GLU A 291 20.63 14.78 -9.33
N THR A 292 20.68 15.17 -8.07
CA THR A 292 21.89 15.73 -7.45
C THR A 292 22.57 14.64 -6.64
N GLN A 293 23.84 14.38 -6.92
CA GLN A 293 24.63 13.46 -6.10
C GLN A 293 24.88 14.08 -4.72
N VAL A 294 24.65 13.30 -3.67
CA VAL A 294 24.97 13.67 -2.29
C VAL A 294 26.49 13.59 -2.12
N GLN A 295 27.19 14.71 -2.28
CA GLN A 295 28.64 14.78 -2.12
C GLN A 295 28.98 15.36 -0.73
N ARG A 296 29.65 14.60 0.15
CA ARG A 296 30.25 14.97 1.48
C ARG A 296 29.46 15.91 2.43
N LEU A 297 28.33 16.44 2.00
CA LEU A 297 27.44 17.37 2.64
C LEU A 297 26.12 16.63 2.86
N GLU A 298 25.55 16.91 4.01
CA GLU A 298 24.20 16.56 4.40
C GLU A 298 23.20 17.12 3.38
N PHE A 299 22.30 16.28 2.85
CA PHE A 299 21.28 16.72 1.90
C PHE A 299 19.90 16.68 2.54
N ALA A 300 19.27 17.85 2.71
CA ALA A 300 17.93 17.94 3.27
C ALA A 300 16.88 17.39 2.29
N LEU A 301 16.03 16.52 2.78
CA LEU A 301 14.91 15.95 2.06
C LEU A 301 13.64 16.72 2.38
N LYS A 302 12.73 16.77 1.40
CA LYS A 302 11.36 17.26 1.53
C LYS A 302 10.36 16.18 1.15
N ASP A 303 9.08 16.41 1.41
CA ASP A 303 8.03 15.50 0.95
C ASP A 303 8.17 15.22 -0.56
N LYS A 304 7.99 13.95 -0.94
CA LYS A 304 8.14 13.39 -2.29
C LYS A 304 9.55 13.45 -2.89
N SER A 305 10.58 13.72 -2.07
CA SER A 305 11.97 13.55 -2.52
C SER A 305 12.22 12.12 -2.94
N ILE A 306 12.93 11.91 -4.03
CA ILE A 306 13.43 10.60 -4.41
C ILE A 306 14.87 10.53 -3.92
N VAL A 307 15.18 9.50 -3.15
CA VAL A 307 16.53 9.20 -2.68
C VAL A 307 16.94 7.89 -3.31
N ARG A 308 18.08 7.87 -3.96
CA ARG A 308 18.61 6.70 -4.64
C ARG A 308 19.96 6.30 -4.04
N PHE A 309 20.06 5.06 -3.56
CA PHE A 309 21.26 4.43 -3.03
C PHE A 309 21.79 3.43 -4.07
N GLY A 310 22.80 3.81 -4.86
CA GLY A 310 23.16 3.04 -6.06
C GLY A 310 21.95 2.88 -6.99
N PRO A 311 21.53 1.69 -7.45
CA PRO A 311 20.34 1.54 -8.30
C PRO A 311 19.01 1.57 -7.52
N ALA A 312 19.05 1.54 -6.18
CA ALA A 312 17.85 1.43 -5.35
C ALA A 312 17.24 2.80 -5.07
N ALA A 313 16.07 3.09 -5.66
CA ALA A 313 15.39 4.36 -5.46
C ALA A 313 14.24 4.23 -4.45
N TYR A 314 14.05 5.26 -3.62
CA TYR A 314 12.97 5.39 -2.64
C TYR A 314 12.35 6.78 -2.75
N THR A 315 11.04 6.91 -2.50
CA THR A 315 10.34 8.18 -2.36
C THR A 315 10.13 8.46 -0.87
N LEU A 316 10.56 9.60 -0.37
CA LEU A 316 10.23 10.09 0.97
C LEU A 316 8.79 10.60 0.99
N LEU A 317 8.00 10.15 1.95
CA LEU A 317 6.69 10.69 2.25
C LEU A 317 6.71 11.30 3.65
N LEU A 318 6.30 12.56 3.74
CA LEU A 318 6.15 13.28 5.01
C LEU A 318 4.70 13.70 5.19
N HIS A 319 4.22 13.57 6.41
CA HIS A 319 2.99 14.22 6.86
C HIS A 319 3.29 14.98 8.13
N GLU A 320 2.96 16.27 8.14
CA GLU A 320 3.01 17.12 9.32
C GLU A 320 1.56 17.38 9.73
N SER A 321 1.22 17.03 10.97
CA SER A 321 -0.04 17.46 11.58
C SER A 321 -0.03 18.98 11.67
N GLU A 322 -1.10 19.66 11.27
CA GLU A 322 -1.25 21.08 11.57
C GLU A 322 -1.36 21.21 13.10
N GLU A 323 -0.39 21.87 13.73
CA GLU A 323 -0.48 22.21 15.16
C GLU A 323 -1.75 23.06 15.36
N THR A 324 -2.69 22.56 16.19
CA THR A 324 -3.93 23.27 16.55
C THR A 324 -3.70 24.46 17.45
#